data_AF-A0A420HVX1-F1
#
_entry.id   AF-A0A420HVX1-F1
#
_cell.length_a   1.000
_cell.length_b   1.000
_cell.length_c   1.000
_cell.angle_alpha   90.00
_cell.angle_beta   90.00
_cell.angle_gamma   90.00
#
_symmetry.space_group_name_H-M   'P 1'
#
loop_
_entity.id
_entity.type
_entity.pdbx_description
1 polymer ?
#
loop_
_entity_poly.entity_id
_entity_poly.type
_entity_poly.pdbx_seq_one_letter_code
_entity_poly.pdbx_strand_id
1 'polypeptide(L)'
;MVPIGDIANDLGDVGTSLVTTLYTIVHAQQSGVYFDGRNEPAGVPSLWASYFESDIEMVDFFIKDRSNETGSLDHKILTDSIAVGGNDYRIITTLSARQAFAGMVLLGTPENSYLFLKEISSNGNCQTVDVIFPAIPIFLYLNPELIKFLLEPLYEHQEAGKYPNSYAIHDLGAHYPQFIGHSKGDDEGMPLEECGNMIIMTLSYAQRMNDTNYLRAHYPILKQWVGYLVDEALIPADQLSTDDFQGTLANQTNLALKGIIAIEAMSVISHLIGHEYDRQKFTNIAHNYISKWEELAVIDGDKPHTNLAYGNNTSYGLLYNLYGDRLLGLNLVPQRIYDIQSNFYPTIIQPFGAQLDSRNLATKYVS
;
A
#
# COMPACT_ATOMS: atom_id res chain seq x y z
N MET A 1 27.41 22.80 6.97
CA MET A 1 27.99 22.27 8.21
C MET A 1 26.84 22.20 9.21
N VAL A 2 26.39 21.01 9.58
CA VAL A 2 25.34 20.85 10.61
C VAL A 2 26.04 20.97 11.96
N PRO A 3 25.70 21.94 12.81
CA PRO A 3 26.30 22.01 14.14
C PRO A 3 25.92 20.73 14.91
N ILE A 4 26.94 20.04 15.44
CA ILE A 4 26.77 18.89 16.32
C ILE A 4 26.96 19.40 17.74
N GLY A 5 26.03 19.09 18.63
CA GLY A 5 26.10 19.43 20.05
C GLY A 5 25.96 18.18 20.91
N ASP A 6 26.57 18.21 22.09
CA ASP A 6 26.53 17.12 23.07
C ASP A 6 25.63 17.51 24.25
N ILE A 7 24.82 16.56 24.72
CA ILE A 7 24.00 16.70 25.93
C ILE A 7 24.41 15.60 26.91
N ALA A 8 24.86 16.00 28.10
CA ALA A 8 25.26 15.10 29.18
C ALA A 8 24.57 15.47 30.49
N ASN A 9 24.24 14.46 31.30
CA ASN A 9 23.72 14.63 32.66
C ASN A 9 24.63 13.88 33.63
N ASP A 10 25.05 14.53 34.71
CA ASP A 10 25.72 13.88 35.83
C ASP A 10 24.68 13.23 36.74
N LEU A 11 24.69 11.91 36.83
CA LEU A 11 23.76 11.12 37.64
C LEU A 11 24.32 10.79 39.03
N GLY A 12 25.53 11.27 39.34
CA GLY A 12 26.25 10.93 40.56
C GLY A 12 26.82 9.50 40.54
N ASP A 13 27.26 9.05 41.71
CA ASP A 13 27.85 7.72 41.90
C ASP A 13 26.80 6.61 41.83
N VAL A 14 27.16 5.47 41.23
CA VAL A 14 26.29 4.28 41.16
C VAL A 14 26.00 3.75 42.56
N GLY A 15 24.72 3.75 42.95
CA GLY A 15 24.23 3.28 44.24
C GLY A 15 22.99 2.38 44.13
N THR A 16 22.24 2.25 45.23
CA THR A 16 21.02 1.39 45.28
C THR A 16 19.73 2.12 44.92
N SER A 17 19.76 3.45 44.82
CA SER A 17 18.61 4.27 44.44
C SER A 17 18.53 4.41 42.93
N LEU A 18 17.35 4.20 42.35
CA LEU A 18 17.13 4.41 40.92
C LEU A 18 17.21 5.91 40.59
N VAL A 19 18.02 6.26 39.59
CA VAL A 19 18.08 7.60 38.98
C VAL A 19 17.71 7.46 37.51
N THR A 20 16.79 8.32 37.04
CA THR A 20 16.28 8.28 35.66
C THR A 20 16.40 9.66 35.02
N THR A 21 16.89 9.69 33.79
CA THR A 21 16.89 10.89 32.94
C THR A 21 16.09 10.62 31.67
N LEU A 22 15.30 11.60 31.26
CA LEU A 22 14.56 11.57 30.00
C LEU A 22 15.27 12.45 28.96
N TYR A 23 15.39 11.91 27.75
CA TYR A 23 15.79 12.66 26.57
C TYR A 23 14.66 12.62 25.54
N THR A 24 14.40 13.76 24.92
CA THR A 24 13.43 13.89 23.84
C THR A 24 14.19 14.24 22.56
N ILE A 25 14.03 13.43 21.52
CA ILE A 25 14.63 13.66 20.20
C ILE A 25 13.50 14.05 19.27
N VAL A 26 13.61 15.21 18.63
CA VAL A 26 12.58 15.75 17.74
C VAL A 26 13.22 16.08 16.41
N HIS A 27 12.58 15.62 15.33
CA HIS A 27 12.91 16.00 13.97
C HIS A 27 11.96 17.11 13.53
N ALA A 28 12.37 18.37 13.73
CA ALA A 28 11.58 19.54 13.36
C ALA A 28 12.05 20.11 12.01
N GLN A 29 11.19 20.07 11.00
CA GLN A 29 11.43 20.68 9.69
C GLN A 29 10.27 21.61 9.35
N GLN A 30 10.55 22.79 8.81
CA GLN A 30 9.50 23.72 8.36
C GLN A 30 8.80 23.21 7.09
N SER A 31 9.55 22.63 6.16
CA SER A 31 9.02 21.91 4.99
C SER A 31 9.65 20.53 4.90
N GLY A 32 8.82 19.50 4.70
CA GLY A 32 9.29 18.12 4.71
C GLY A 32 9.69 17.58 3.34
N VAL A 33 8.96 17.97 2.28
CA VAL A 33 9.17 17.48 0.91
C VAL A 33 9.04 18.57 -0.13
N TYR A 34 9.59 18.32 -1.33
CA TYR A 34 9.33 19.11 -2.53
C TYR A 34 8.36 18.34 -3.41
N PHE A 35 7.17 18.88 -3.67
CA PHE A 35 6.06 18.18 -4.30
C PHE A 35 5.56 18.90 -5.55
N ASP A 36 5.44 18.16 -6.64
CA ASP A 36 4.88 18.60 -7.91
C ASP A 36 3.41 18.15 -8.07
N GLY A 37 2.51 18.71 -7.24
CA GLY A 37 1.07 18.36 -7.22
C GLY A 37 0.26 19.04 -8.32
N ARG A 38 -0.90 19.63 -7.99
CA ARG A 38 -1.74 20.35 -8.97
C ARG A 38 -1.11 21.63 -9.52
N ASN A 39 -0.37 22.34 -8.68
CA ASN A 39 0.25 23.63 -8.99
C ASN A 39 1.73 23.47 -9.35
N GLU A 40 2.44 24.58 -9.56
CA GLU A 40 3.90 24.57 -9.71
C GLU A 40 4.58 23.88 -8.51
N PRO A 41 5.68 23.13 -8.74
CA PRO A 41 6.34 22.39 -7.68
C PRO A 41 6.79 23.30 -6.52
N ALA A 42 6.53 22.88 -5.29
CA ALA A 42 6.82 23.68 -4.09
C ALA A 42 7.18 22.81 -2.87
N GLY A 43 7.79 23.45 -1.87
CA GLY A 43 8.00 22.83 -0.56
C GLY A 43 6.68 22.68 0.20
N VAL A 44 6.39 21.49 0.71
CA VAL A 44 5.18 21.24 1.52
C VAL A 44 5.52 21.45 3.00
N PRO A 45 4.80 22.33 3.71
CA PRO A 45 5.07 22.60 5.11
C PRO A 45 4.78 21.38 5.99
N SER A 46 5.46 21.26 7.12
CA SER A 46 5.08 20.26 8.12
C SER A 46 3.75 20.60 8.75
N LEU A 47 2.87 19.61 8.94
CA LEU A 47 1.52 19.88 9.43
C LEU A 47 1.52 20.56 10.80
N TRP A 48 2.47 20.20 11.67
CA TRP A 48 2.61 20.82 13.00
C TRP A 48 2.82 22.34 12.95
N ALA A 49 3.38 22.89 11.87
CA ALA A 49 3.60 24.33 11.72
C ALA A 49 2.29 25.13 11.58
N SER A 50 1.16 24.44 11.36
CA SER A 50 -0.18 25.06 11.42
C SER A 50 -0.73 25.19 12.84
N TYR A 51 -0.11 24.51 13.82
CA TYR A 51 -0.59 24.43 15.21
C TYR A 51 0.34 25.09 16.22
N PHE A 52 1.59 25.35 15.86
CA PHE A 52 2.62 25.94 16.73
C PHE A 52 3.35 27.07 16.01
N GLU A 53 3.68 28.15 16.73
CA GLU A 53 4.40 29.30 16.16
C GLU A 53 5.90 29.00 15.96
N SER A 54 6.44 28.00 16.65
CA SER A 54 7.84 27.58 16.55
C SER A 54 8.04 26.09 16.84
N ASP A 55 9.20 25.57 16.43
CA ASP A 55 9.65 24.23 16.79
C ASP A 55 9.85 24.07 18.32
N ILE A 56 10.34 25.10 19.01
CA ILE A 56 10.46 25.13 20.47
C ILE A 56 9.10 24.95 21.15
N GLU A 57 8.06 25.64 20.68
CA GLU A 57 6.71 25.52 21.23
C GLU A 57 6.13 24.13 21.00
N MET A 58 6.30 23.57 19.79
CA MET A 58 5.92 22.19 19.48
C MET A 58 6.64 21.19 20.41
N VAL A 59 7.94 21.36 20.64
CA VAL A 59 8.73 20.48 21.52
C VAL A 59 8.26 20.61 22.98
N ASP A 60 8.01 21.82 23.46
CA ASP A 60 7.51 22.07 24.81
C ASP A 60 6.12 21.45 25.03
N PHE A 61 5.23 21.57 24.04
CA PHE A 61 3.94 20.88 24.03
C PHE A 61 4.13 19.36 24.13
N PHE A 62 4.95 18.77 23.24
CA PHE A 62 5.17 17.32 23.20
C PHE A 62 5.71 16.77 24.53
N ILE A 63 6.67 17.47 25.16
CA ILE A 63 7.22 17.06 26.46
C ILE A 63 6.14 17.09 27.55
N LYS A 64 5.28 18.11 27.56
CA LYS A 64 4.20 18.25 28.54
C LYS A 64 3.05 17.27 28.31
N ASP A 65 2.84 16.85 27.06
CA ASP A 65 1.77 15.92 26.68
C ASP A 65 2.08 14.46 27.03
N ARG A 66 3.31 14.17 27.49
CA ARG A 66 3.78 12.81 27.77
C ARG A 66 2.88 11.98 28.69
N SER A 67 2.14 12.60 29.60
CA SER A 67 1.17 11.87 30.45
C SER A 67 0.08 11.14 29.64
N ASN A 68 -0.11 11.49 28.37
CA ASN A 68 -1.05 10.86 27.46
C ASN A 68 -0.47 9.63 26.73
N GLU A 69 0.84 9.38 26.85
CA GLU A 69 1.51 8.16 26.36
C GLU A 69 1.12 6.94 27.21
N THR A 70 -0.04 6.37 26.93
CA THR A 70 -0.61 5.26 27.73
C THR A 70 -0.19 3.87 27.27
N GLY A 71 0.44 3.74 26.09
CA GLY A 71 0.71 2.44 25.46
C GLY A 71 -0.55 1.69 25.00
N SER A 72 -1.71 2.36 24.99
CA SER A 72 -3.00 1.75 24.67
C SER A 72 -3.08 1.22 23.23
N LEU A 73 -2.51 1.95 22.27
CA LEU A 73 -2.43 1.51 20.87
C LEU A 73 -1.61 0.22 20.72
N ASP A 74 -0.43 0.18 21.32
CA ASP A 74 0.43 -1.01 21.31
C ASP A 74 -0.27 -2.21 21.97
N HIS A 75 -0.93 -1.98 23.11
CA HIS A 75 -1.67 -3.02 23.81
C HIS A 75 -2.84 -3.55 22.97
N LYS A 76 -3.53 -2.67 22.23
CA LYS A 76 -4.61 -3.05 21.33
C LYS A 76 -4.11 -3.93 20.18
N ILE A 77 -3.09 -3.49 19.45
CA ILE A 77 -2.49 -4.28 18.34
C ILE A 77 -2.02 -5.63 18.86
N LEU A 78 -1.35 -5.65 20.02
CA LEU A 78 -0.89 -6.87 20.67
C LEU A 78 -2.04 -7.84 20.97
N THR A 79 -3.11 -7.35 21.61
CA THR A 79 -4.22 -8.20 22.07
C THR A 79 -5.00 -8.77 20.88
N ASP A 80 -5.30 -7.93 19.89
CA ASP A 80 -6.06 -8.35 18.71
C ASP A 80 -5.26 -9.35 17.87
N SER A 81 -3.93 -9.19 17.77
CA SER A 81 -3.06 -10.13 17.06
C SER A 81 -2.98 -11.49 17.76
N ILE A 82 -2.86 -11.52 19.09
CA ILE A 82 -2.88 -12.78 19.85
C ILE A 82 -4.20 -13.51 19.64
N ALA A 83 -5.33 -12.79 19.65
CA ALA A 83 -6.65 -13.38 19.51
C ALA A 83 -6.85 -14.08 18.15
N VAL A 84 -6.19 -13.59 17.09
CA VAL A 84 -6.33 -14.13 15.72
C VAL A 84 -5.27 -15.17 15.37
N GLY A 85 -4.00 -14.94 15.74
CA GLY A 85 -2.87 -15.74 15.27
C GLY A 85 -1.85 -16.14 16.33
N GLY A 86 -2.13 -15.87 17.61
CA GLY A 86 -1.25 -16.23 18.72
C GLY A 86 0.03 -15.38 18.81
N ASN A 87 1.01 -15.89 19.56
CA ASN A 87 2.22 -15.13 19.91
C ASN A 87 3.15 -14.85 18.73
N ASP A 88 3.28 -15.79 17.80
CA ASP A 88 4.15 -15.62 16.63
C ASP A 88 3.59 -14.56 15.69
N TYR A 89 2.27 -14.59 15.45
CA TYR A 89 1.60 -13.56 14.66
C TYR A 89 1.71 -12.17 15.30
N ARG A 90 1.54 -12.08 16.63
CA ARG A 90 1.76 -10.83 17.39
C ARG A 90 3.16 -10.24 17.16
N ILE A 91 4.20 -11.06 17.13
CA ILE A 91 5.57 -10.57 16.91
C ILE A 91 5.67 -9.91 15.52
N ILE A 92 5.11 -10.54 14.50
CA ILE A 92 5.11 -10.02 13.12
C ILE A 92 4.31 -8.71 13.07
N THR A 93 3.05 -8.72 13.50
CA THR A 93 2.15 -7.56 13.35
C THR A 93 2.61 -6.34 14.16
N THR A 94 3.13 -6.52 15.38
CA THR A 94 3.60 -5.37 16.19
C THR A 94 4.86 -4.72 15.61
N LEU A 95 5.72 -5.49 14.95
CA LEU A 95 6.89 -4.97 14.23
C LEU A 95 6.48 -4.32 12.91
N SER A 96 5.63 -4.98 12.11
CA SER A 96 5.12 -4.45 10.84
C SER A 96 4.37 -3.14 11.02
N ALA A 97 3.58 -3.00 12.10
CA ALA A 97 2.91 -1.74 12.43
C ALA A 97 3.90 -0.58 12.59
N ARG A 98 5.07 -0.80 13.22
CA ARG A 98 6.10 0.24 13.35
C ARG A 98 6.73 0.56 12.01
N GLN A 99 7.04 -0.46 11.22
CA GLN A 99 7.66 -0.30 9.90
C GLN A 99 6.76 0.46 8.93
N ALA A 100 5.45 0.19 8.93
CA ALA A 100 4.50 0.86 8.05
C ALA A 100 4.52 2.39 8.24
N PHE A 101 4.67 2.88 9.47
CA PHE A 101 4.73 4.32 9.76
C PHE A 101 6.15 4.90 9.71
N ALA A 102 7.20 4.08 9.75
CA ALA A 102 8.59 4.55 9.87
C ALA A 102 9.07 5.37 8.68
N GLY A 103 8.54 5.12 7.49
CA GLY A 103 8.85 5.85 6.26
C GLY A 103 7.93 7.02 5.96
N MET A 104 7.02 7.40 6.87
CA MET A 104 5.94 8.33 6.57
C MET A 104 6.07 9.67 7.29
N VAL A 105 5.62 10.74 6.64
CA VAL A 105 5.59 12.08 7.22
C VAL A 105 4.29 12.80 6.88
N LEU A 106 3.65 13.37 7.91
CA LEU A 106 2.41 14.12 7.79
C LEU A 106 2.70 15.60 7.52
N LEU A 107 2.31 16.08 6.34
CA LEU A 107 2.63 17.41 5.82
C LEU A 107 1.37 18.12 5.32
N GLY A 108 1.49 19.40 4.98
CA GLY A 108 0.42 20.24 4.43
C GLY A 108 -0.22 21.14 5.48
N THR A 109 -1.51 21.45 5.28
CA THR A 109 -2.32 22.26 6.21
C THR A 109 -3.50 21.43 6.73
N PRO A 110 -4.23 21.88 7.77
CA PRO A 110 -5.42 21.18 8.26
C PRO A 110 -6.48 20.96 7.16
N GLU A 111 -6.57 21.85 6.19
CA GLU A 111 -7.51 21.76 5.06
C GLU A 111 -6.99 20.86 3.94
N ASN A 112 -5.67 20.79 3.76
CA ASN A 112 -4.99 20.02 2.70
C ASN A 112 -3.82 19.23 3.32
N SER A 113 -4.15 18.15 4.02
CA SER A 113 -3.20 17.27 4.68
C SER A 113 -2.77 16.12 3.76
N TYR A 114 -1.48 15.78 3.82
CA TYR A 114 -0.86 14.71 3.05
C TYR A 114 -0.09 13.78 3.97
N LEU A 115 -0.07 12.50 3.64
CA LEU A 115 0.83 11.53 4.25
C LEU A 115 1.80 11.07 3.16
N PHE A 116 3.01 11.62 3.21
CA PHE A 116 4.04 11.29 2.24
C PHE A 116 4.80 10.06 2.70
N LEU A 117 5.01 9.12 1.77
CA LEU A 117 5.74 7.88 1.99
C LEU A 117 7.11 7.95 1.32
N LYS A 118 8.12 7.54 2.06
CA LYS A 118 9.42 7.14 1.54
C LYS A 118 9.56 5.64 1.72
N GLU A 119 9.97 4.93 0.66
CA GLU A 119 10.35 3.54 0.83
C GLU A 119 11.52 3.37 1.80
N ILE A 120 11.38 2.38 2.67
CA ILE A 120 12.41 1.99 3.63
C ILE A 120 13.05 0.67 3.19
N SER A 121 14.37 0.59 3.28
CA SER A 121 15.16 -0.59 2.86
C SER A 121 15.27 -0.82 1.33
N SER A 122 15.04 0.21 0.53
CA SER A 122 15.22 0.24 -0.93
C SER A 122 16.02 1.48 -1.40
N ASN A 123 15.91 1.86 -2.68
CA ASN A 123 16.51 3.06 -3.27
C ASN A 123 15.86 4.38 -2.82
N GLY A 124 14.81 4.31 -1.98
CA GLY A 124 14.21 5.49 -1.36
C GLY A 124 13.26 6.26 -2.29
N ASN A 125 12.55 5.52 -3.16
CA ASN A 125 11.48 6.05 -3.97
C ASN A 125 10.38 6.66 -3.10
N CYS A 126 9.64 7.59 -3.70
CA CYS A 126 8.70 8.48 -3.03
C CYS A 126 7.28 8.15 -3.47
N GLN A 127 6.37 7.93 -2.53
CA GLN A 127 4.96 7.64 -2.79
C GLN A 127 4.69 6.42 -3.70
N THR A 128 5.51 5.39 -3.60
CA THR A 128 5.37 4.18 -4.43
C THR A 128 4.05 3.45 -4.17
N VAL A 129 3.28 3.23 -5.22
CA VAL A 129 1.90 2.73 -5.14
C VAL A 129 1.85 1.29 -4.66
N ASP A 130 2.69 0.41 -5.20
CA ASP A 130 2.78 -0.99 -4.81
C ASP A 130 3.36 -1.23 -3.40
N VAL A 131 4.00 -0.22 -2.80
CA VAL A 131 4.40 -0.20 -1.38
C VAL A 131 3.28 0.32 -0.47
N ILE A 132 2.48 1.28 -0.94
CA ILE A 132 1.29 1.74 -0.21
C ILE A 132 0.28 0.60 -0.09
N PHE A 133 0.05 -0.16 -1.17
CA PHE A 133 -0.95 -1.23 -1.23
C PHE A 133 -0.88 -2.25 -0.07
N PRO A 134 0.27 -2.90 0.22
CA PRO A 134 0.39 -3.82 1.35
C PRO A 134 0.36 -3.14 2.72
N ALA A 135 0.51 -1.81 2.80
CA ALA A 135 0.39 -1.05 4.05
C ALA A 135 -1.07 -0.63 4.38
N ILE A 136 -1.99 -0.68 3.40
CA ILE A 136 -3.41 -0.33 3.62
C ILE A 136 -4.11 -1.06 4.79
N PRO A 137 -3.87 -2.36 5.08
CA PRO A 137 -4.52 -3.04 6.20
C PRO A 137 -4.35 -2.30 7.54
N ILE A 138 -3.14 -1.79 7.84
CA ILE A 138 -2.91 -1.09 9.10
C ILE A 138 -3.63 0.27 9.14
N PHE A 139 -3.75 0.96 8.00
CA PHE A 139 -4.50 2.22 7.93
C PHE A 139 -6.02 2.00 8.06
N LEU A 140 -6.57 0.97 7.42
CA LEU A 140 -7.99 0.61 7.59
C LEU A 140 -8.33 0.20 9.04
N TYR A 141 -7.37 -0.41 9.73
CA TYR A 141 -7.51 -0.82 11.11
C TYR A 141 -7.41 0.36 12.09
N LEU A 142 -6.49 1.30 11.86
CA LEU A 142 -6.23 2.43 12.76
C LEU A 142 -7.04 3.67 12.41
N ASN A 143 -6.87 4.21 11.22
CA ASN A 143 -7.53 5.40 10.73
C ASN A 143 -7.58 5.41 9.19
N PRO A 144 -8.74 5.08 8.58
CA PRO A 144 -8.87 5.01 7.13
C PRO A 144 -8.62 6.34 6.41
N GLU A 145 -8.76 7.50 7.08
CA GLU A 145 -8.47 8.81 6.48
C GLU A 145 -7.01 8.91 5.99
N LEU A 146 -6.08 8.20 6.64
CA LEU A 146 -4.68 8.17 6.23
C LEU A 146 -4.48 7.58 4.83
N ILE A 147 -5.40 6.72 4.36
CA ILE A 147 -5.37 6.17 3.00
C ILE A 147 -5.59 7.29 2.00
N LYS A 148 -6.61 8.13 2.21
CA LYS A 148 -6.82 9.30 1.35
C LYS A 148 -5.59 10.19 1.34
N PHE A 149 -5.01 10.51 2.50
CA PHE A 149 -3.80 11.33 2.57
C PHE A 149 -2.59 10.71 1.85
N LEU A 150 -2.49 9.38 1.76
CA LEU A 150 -1.49 8.66 0.96
C LEU A 150 -1.81 8.70 -0.54
N LEU A 151 -3.07 8.66 -0.94
CA LEU A 151 -3.44 8.63 -2.36
C LEU A 151 -3.50 10.01 -3.00
N GLU A 152 -3.81 11.06 -2.23
CA GLU A 152 -3.93 12.44 -2.73
C GLU A 152 -2.72 12.91 -3.56
N PRO A 153 -1.45 12.74 -3.12
CA PRO A 153 -0.31 13.18 -3.92
C PRO A 153 -0.28 12.55 -5.33
N LEU A 154 -0.66 11.27 -5.44
CA LEU A 154 -0.68 10.52 -6.70
C LEU A 154 -1.81 10.99 -7.61
N TYR A 155 -2.98 11.27 -7.03
CA TYR A 155 -4.11 11.83 -7.76
C TYR A 155 -3.83 13.23 -8.25
N GLU A 156 -3.36 14.12 -7.38
CA GLU A 156 -3.07 15.51 -7.72
C GLU A 156 -2.07 15.64 -8.86
N HIS A 157 -1.00 14.84 -8.85
CA HIS A 157 0.02 14.86 -9.89
C HIS A 157 -0.53 14.38 -11.24
N GLN A 158 -1.19 13.22 -11.27
CA GLN A 158 -1.65 12.61 -12.52
C GLN A 158 -2.88 13.32 -13.10
N GLU A 159 -3.83 13.76 -12.27
CA GLU A 159 -5.00 14.53 -12.71
C GLU A 159 -4.65 15.91 -13.25
N ALA A 160 -3.51 16.47 -12.83
CA ALA A 160 -2.95 17.69 -13.42
C ALA A 160 -2.33 17.48 -14.81
N GLY A 161 -2.32 16.24 -15.32
CA GLY A 161 -1.79 15.90 -16.64
C GLY A 161 -0.26 15.89 -16.69
N LYS A 162 0.40 15.71 -15.55
CA LYS A 162 1.88 15.73 -15.43
C LYS A 162 2.53 14.38 -15.72
N TYR A 163 1.74 13.36 -15.99
CA TYR A 163 2.18 12.03 -16.35
C TYR A 163 1.60 11.63 -17.72
N PRO A 164 2.43 11.23 -18.70
CA PRO A 164 1.97 11.06 -20.08
C PRO A 164 1.33 9.70 -20.39
N ASN A 165 1.54 8.69 -19.54
CA ASN A 165 1.01 7.35 -19.77
C ASN A 165 -0.47 7.25 -19.35
N SER A 166 -1.20 6.29 -19.95
CA SER A 166 -2.61 6.07 -19.66
C SER A 166 -2.88 5.20 -18.43
N TYR A 167 -1.85 4.59 -17.86
CA TYR A 167 -1.91 3.78 -16.63
C TYR A 167 -1.50 4.61 -15.40
N ALA A 168 -1.64 4.03 -14.21
CA ALA A 168 -1.22 4.67 -12.97
C ALA A 168 0.32 4.68 -12.86
N ILE A 169 0.88 5.82 -12.46
CA ILE A 169 2.30 5.98 -12.17
C ILE A 169 2.74 5.05 -11.03
N HIS A 170 3.97 4.55 -11.09
CA HIS A 170 4.57 3.73 -10.04
C HIS A 170 4.88 4.51 -8.76
N ASP A 171 5.58 5.64 -8.90
CA ASP A 171 6.03 6.48 -7.79
C ASP A 171 6.06 7.96 -8.19
N LEU A 172 6.21 8.86 -7.22
CA LEU A 172 6.36 10.29 -7.43
C LEU A 172 7.82 10.76 -7.39
N GLY A 173 8.81 9.88 -7.38
CA GLY A 173 10.20 10.28 -7.55
C GLY A 173 11.19 9.25 -6.99
N ALA A 174 12.32 9.13 -7.69
CA ALA A 174 13.35 8.15 -7.37
C ALA A 174 14.08 8.38 -6.03
N HIS A 175 14.06 9.61 -5.49
CA HIS A 175 14.85 9.97 -4.31
C HIS A 175 14.15 10.95 -3.38
N TYR A 176 13.95 10.54 -2.13
CA TYR A 176 13.48 11.43 -1.07
C TYR A 176 14.45 12.62 -0.84
N PRO A 177 13.95 13.87 -0.68
CA PRO A 177 12.55 14.26 -0.50
C PRO A 177 11.87 14.84 -1.77
N GLN A 178 12.20 14.33 -2.97
CA GLN A 178 11.71 14.87 -4.25
C GLN A 178 10.50 14.06 -4.76
N PHE A 179 9.31 14.64 -4.65
CA PHE A 179 8.03 14.09 -5.12
C PHE A 179 7.60 14.82 -6.41
N ILE A 180 8.42 14.68 -7.46
CA ILE A 180 8.34 15.43 -8.72
C ILE A 180 7.73 14.64 -9.90
N GLY A 181 7.40 13.37 -9.69
CA GLY A 181 6.86 12.45 -10.69
C GLY A 181 7.79 12.17 -11.86
N HIS A 182 7.21 11.66 -12.95
CA HIS A 182 7.93 11.16 -14.12
C HIS A 182 7.32 11.76 -15.40
N SER A 183 7.63 13.04 -15.65
CA SER A 183 7.01 13.80 -16.76
C SER A 183 7.25 13.24 -18.16
N LYS A 184 8.23 12.33 -18.33
CA LYS A 184 8.49 11.61 -19.59
C LYS A 184 7.82 10.24 -19.65
N GLY A 185 7.16 9.80 -18.57
CA GLY A 185 6.58 8.48 -18.47
C GLY A 185 7.63 7.37 -18.36
N ASP A 186 8.80 7.68 -17.80
CA ASP A 186 9.96 6.81 -17.65
C ASP A 186 10.12 6.28 -16.20
N ASP A 187 8.99 6.16 -15.49
CA ASP A 187 8.89 5.44 -14.23
C ASP A 187 9.09 3.93 -14.39
N GLU A 188 9.14 3.21 -13.27
CA GLU A 188 9.24 1.76 -13.29
C GLU A 188 7.95 1.13 -13.85
N GLY A 189 8.09 0.37 -14.94
CA GLY A 189 6.96 -0.12 -15.71
C GLY A 189 6.16 -1.22 -15.02
N MET A 190 5.19 -0.83 -14.18
CA MET A 190 4.25 -1.71 -13.47
C MET A 190 2.77 -1.39 -13.77
N PRO A 191 2.37 -1.18 -15.04
CA PRO A 191 1.10 -0.54 -15.36
C PRO A 191 -0.14 -1.31 -14.88
N LEU A 192 -0.15 -2.65 -14.96
CA LEU A 192 -1.28 -3.47 -14.48
C LEU A 192 -1.36 -3.44 -12.96
N GLU A 193 -0.21 -3.64 -12.31
CA GLU A 193 -0.05 -3.66 -10.86
C GLU A 193 -0.60 -2.36 -10.25
N GLU A 194 -0.17 -1.21 -10.78
CA GLU A 194 -0.51 0.09 -10.20
C GLU A 194 -1.92 0.56 -10.50
N CYS A 195 -2.44 0.28 -11.70
CA CYS A 195 -3.86 0.48 -11.97
C CYS A 195 -4.72 -0.34 -11.01
N GLY A 196 -4.35 -1.59 -10.77
CA GLY A 196 -5.06 -2.48 -9.85
C GLY A 196 -5.00 -1.99 -8.40
N ASN A 197 -3.80 -1.61 -7.94
CA ASN A 197 -3.57 -1.06 -6.61
C ASN A 197 -4.42 0.18 -6.38
N MET A 198 -4.32 1.20 -7.25
CA MET A 198 -5.04 2.47 -7.06
C MET A 198 -6.56 2.28 -6.99
N ILE A 199 -7.15 1.46 -7.86
CA ILE A 199 -8.60 1.22 -7.87
C ILE A 199 -9.05 0.49 -6.58
N ILE A 200 -8.33 -0.56 -6.17
CA ILE A 200 -8.67 -1.33 -4.97
C ILE A 200 -8.54 -0.46 -3.72
N MET A 201 -7.43 0.28 -3.57
CA MET A 201 -7.21 1.15 -2.40
C MET A 201 -8.29 2.23 -2.31
N THR A 202 -8.63 2.85 -3.43
CA THR A 202 -9.63 3.92 -3.50
C THR A 202 -11.03 3.45 -3.09
N LEU A 203 -11.46 2.28 -3.59
CA LEU A 203 -12.73 1.71 -3.15
C LEU A 203 -12.69 1.32 -1.67
N SER A 204 -11.57 0.76 -1.19
CA SER A 204 -11.45 0.35 0.22
C SER A 204 -11.60 1.54 1.18
N TYR A 205 -10.98 2.68 0.87
CA TYR A 205 -11.16 3.94 1.60
C TYR A 205 -12.62 4.39 1.55
N ALA A 206 -13.19 4.49 0.35
CA ALA A 206 -14.54 5.02 0.17
C ALA A 206 -15.62 4.17 0.86
N GLN A 207 -15.49 2.84 0.84
CA GLN A 207 -16.39 1.93 1.58
C GLN A 207 -16.26 2.14 3.08
N ARG A 208 -15.04 2.30 3.59
CA ARG A 208 -14.77 2.43 5.03
C ARG A 208 -15.20 3.77 5.61
N MET A 209 -15.10 4.83 4.81
CA MET A 209 -15.46 6.21 5.19
C MET A 209 -16.84 6.65 4.70
N ASN A 210 -17.51 5.83 3.90
CA ASN A 210 -18.76 6.18 3.21
C ASN A 210 -18.62 7.45 2.34
N ASP A 211 -17.45 7.64 1.70
CA ASP A 211 -17.10 8.84 0.96
C ASP A 211 -17.30 8.66 -0.56
N THR A 212 -18.56 8.72 -0.99
CA THR A 212 -18.89 8.64 -2.43
C THR A 212 -18.48 9.89 -3.21
N ASN A 213 -18.19 11.01 -2.54
CA ASN A 213 -17.73 12.23 -3.20
C ASN A 213 -16.28 12.08 -3.67
N TYR A 214 -15.44 11.42 -2.87
CA TYR A 214 -14.09 11.05 -3.26
C TYR A 214 -14.08 10.20 -4.54
N LEU A 215 -14.97 9.20 -4.61
CA LEU A 215 -15.14 8.39 -5.82
C LEU A 215 -15.57 9.23 -7.03
N ARG A 216 -16.50 10.18 -6.86
CA ARG A 216 -16.93 11.09 -7.94
C ARG A 216 -15.81 11.99 -8.43
N ALA A 217 -14.99 12.50 -7.51
CA ALA A 217 -13.89 13.41 -7.82
C ALA A 217 -12.86 12.72 -8.72
N HIS A 218 -12.49 11.48 -8.40
CA HIS A 218 -11.45 10.71 -9.09
C HIS A 218 -11.97 9.76 -10.17
N TYR A 219 -13.29 9.71 -10.41
CA TYR A 219 -13.88 8.79 -11.38
C TYR A 219 -13.26 8.85 -12.79
N PRO A 220 -12.94 10.05 -13.36
CA PRO A 220 -12.36 10.12 -14.69
C PRO A 220 -11.04 9.36 -14.82
N ILE A 221 -10.13 9.51 -13.86
CA ILE A 221 -8.82 8.85 -13.91
C ILE A 221 -8.92 7.36 -13.55
N LEU A 222 -9.79 6.99 -12.59
CA LEU A 222 -10.12 5.59 -12.30
C LEU A 222 -10.67 4.86 -13.55
N LYS A 223 -11.52 5.55 -14.33
CA LYS A 223 -12.08 5.02 -15.58
C LYS A 223 -11.03 4.89 -16.69
N GLN A 224 -9.98 5.72 -16.67
CA GLN A 224 -8.84 5.55 -17.57
C GLN A 224 -8.04 4.30 -17.20
N TRP A 225 -7.70 4.13 -15.93
CA TRP A 225 -6.92 2.99 -15.43
C TRP A 225 -7.65 1.65 -15.61
N VAL A 226 -8.95 1.57 -15.31
CA VAL A 226 -9.72 0.34 -15.60
C VAL A 226 -9.78 0.06 -17.11
N GLY A 227 -9.72 1.08 -17.96
CA GLY A 227 -9.66 0.92 -19.41
C GLY A 227 -8.42 0.12 -19.82
N TYR A 228 -7.25 0.50 -19.28
CA TYR A 228 -6.01 -0.26 -19.46
C TYR A 228 -6.16 -1.71 -18.95
N LEU A 229 -6.74 -1.91 -17.76
CA LEU A 229 -6.96 -3.25 -17.21
C LEU A 229 -7.90 -4.11 -18.07
N VAL A 230 -8.93 -3.54 -18.67
CA VAL A 230 -9.82 -4.28 -19.58
C VAL A 230 -9.03 -4.83 -20.77
N ASP A 231 -8.03 -4.12 -21.27
CA ASP A 231 -7.25 -4.57 -22.43
C ASP A 231 -6.16 -5.58 -22.03
N GLU A 232 -5.56 -5.44 -20.85
CA GLU A 232 -4.30 -6.12 -20.48
C GLU A 232 -4.42 -7.14 -19.33
N ALA A 233 -5.49 -7.12 -18.52
CA ALA A 233 -5.52 -7.89 -17.27
C ALA A 233 -5.62 -9.40 -17.47
N LEU A 234 -6.39 -9.87 -18.47
CA LEU A 234 -6.63 -11.30 -18.63
C LEU A 234 -5.35 -12.04 -19.03
N ILE A 235 -4.55 -11.46 -19.92
CA ILE A 235 -3.30 -12.01 -20.45
C ILE A 235 -2.19 -10.95 -20.28
N PRO A 236 -1.59 -10.84 -19.09
CA PRO A 236 -0.60 -9.80 -18.82
C PRO A 236 0.60 -9.90 -19.76
N ALA A 237 1.01 -8.76 -20.34
CA ALA A 237 2.26 -8.63 -21.08
C ALA A 237 3.49 -8.92 -20.20
N ASP A 238 4.67 -8.99 -20.83
CA ASP A 238 5.95 -9.06 -20.10
C ASP A 238 6.20 -7.75 -19.36
N GLN A 239 5.89 -7.71 -18.07
CA GLN A 239 6.02 -6.54 -17.20
C GLN A 239 6.46 -6.95 -15.79
N LEU A 240 6.90 -5.96 -15.03
CA LEU A 240 7.15 -6.11 -13.60
C LEU A 240 5.83 -6.18 -12.83
N SER A 241 5.90 -6.76 -11.64
CA SER A 241 4.92 -6.60 -10.58
C SER A 241 5.66 -6.10 -9.33
N THR A 242 4.96 -5.94 -8.20
CA THR A 242 5.59 -5.62 -6.90
C THR A 242 6.69 -6.62 -6.48
N ASP A 243 6.79 -7.77 -7.13
CA ASP A 243 7.88 -8.72 -6.96
C ASP A 243 9.00 -8.47 -7.99
N ASP A 244 9.34 -7.21 -8.21
CA ASP A 244 10.29 -6.69 -9.20
C ASP A 244 11.69 -7.33 -9.11
N PHE A 245 12.12 -7.70 -7.90
CA PHE A 245 13.33 -8.44 -7.61
C PHE A 245 13.37 -9.84 -8.24
N GLN A 246 12.23 -10.34 -8.73
CA GLN A 246 12.14 -11.58 -9.51
C GLN A 246 12.24 -11.36 -11.02
N GLY A 247 12.28 -10.11 -11.48
CA GLY A 247 12.27 -9.72 -12.89
C GLY A 247 10.89 -9.77 -13.55
N THR A 248 10.84 -9.36 -14.81
CA THR A 248 9.61 -9.35 -15.61
C THR A 248 9.13 -10.76 -15.92
N LEU A 249 7.82 -10.91 -16.06
CA LEU A 249 7.21 -12.18 -16.46
C LEU A 249 5.89 -11.92 -17.20
N ALA A 250 5.75 -12.49 -18.39
CA ALA A 250 4.47 -12.51 -19.10
C ALA A 250 3.50 -13.55 -18.50
N ASN A 251 2.21 -13.35 -18.70
CA ASN A 251 1.14 -14.28 -18.30
C ASN A 251 1.10 -14.57 -16.78
N GLN A 252 1.54 -13.63 -15.94
CA GLN A 252 1.56 -13.77 -14.49
C GLN A 252 0.16 -13.99 -13.91
N THR A 253 -0.06 -15.14 -13.28
CA THR A 253 -1.36 -15.56 -12.77
C THR A 253 -1.89 -14.68 -11.64
N ASN A 254 -1.02 -14.34 -10.68
CA ASN A 254 -1.39 -13.48 -9.54
C ASN A 254 -1.58 -12.01 -9.97
N LEU A 255 -0.81 -11.54 -10.96
CA LEU A 255 -0.95 -10.20 -11.52
C LEU A 255 -2.26 -10.06 -12.31
N ALA A 256 -2.58 -11.03 -13.18
CA ALA A 256 -3.86 -11.08 -13.88
C ALA A 256 -5.05 -11.03 -12.90
N LEU A 257 -4.95 -11.80 -11.81
CA LEU A 257 -5.98 -11.83 -10.77
C LEU A 257 -6.22 -10.45 -10.14
N LYS A 258 -5.16 -9.67 -9.87
CA LYS A 258 -5.28 -8.29 -9.37
C LYS A 258 -6.08 -7.42 -10.33
N GLY A 259 -5.74 -7.44 -11.62
CA GLY A 259 -6.44 -6.66 -12.64
C GLY A 259 -7.93 -7.03 -12.73
N ILE A 260 -8.25 -8.33 -12.69
CA ILE A 260 -9.62 -8.83 -12.73
C ILE A 260 -10.42 -8.37 -11.49
N ILE A 261 -9.82 -8.44 -10.30
CA ILE A 261 -10.41 -7.92 -9.06
C ILE A 261 -10.64 -6.42 -9.14
N ALA A 262 -9.70 -5.65 -9.68
CA ALA A 262 -9.83 -4.21 -9.84
C ALA A 262 -10.90 -3.82 -10.86
N ILE A 263 -11.12 -4.61 -11.93
CA ILE A 263 -12.24 -4.40 -12.85
C ILE A 263 -13.58 -4.58 -12.12
N GLU A 264 -13.73 -5.59 -11.26
CA GLU A 264 -14.94 -5.74 -10.45
C GLU A 264 -15.08 -4.63 -9.39
N ALA A 265 -13.98 -4.23 -8.75
CA ALA A 265 -13.98 -3.08 -7.86
C ALA A 265 -14.48 -1.80 -8.56
N MET A 266 -14.07 -1.59 -9.82
CA MET A 266 -14.58 -0.47 -10.61
C MET A 266 -16.08 -0.58 -10.90
N SER A 267 -16.61 -1.80 -11.05
CA SER A 267 -18.06 -2.05 -11.11
C SER A 267 -18.78 -1.48 -9.88
N VAL A 268 -18.23 -1.77 -8.68
CA VAL A 268 -18.77 -1.27 -7.41
C VAL A 268 -18.65 0.26 -7.32
N ILE A 269 -17.51 0.84 -7.69
CA ILE A 269 -17.32 2.30 -7.74
C ILE A 269 -18.39 2.93 -8.64
N SER A 270 -18.57 2.43 -9.86
CA SER A 270 -19.57 2.92 -10.80
C SER A 270 -20.99 2.85 -10.23
N HIS A 271 -21.34 1.76 -9.54
CA HIS A 271 -22.64 1.63 -8.87
C HIS A 271 -22.85 2.68 -7.78
N LEU A 272 -21.86 2.85 -6.88
CA LEU A 272 -21.94 3.76 -5.73
C LEU A 272 -22.14 5.22 -6.14
N ILE A 273 -21.73 5.61 -7.35
CA ILE A 273 -21.89 6.97 -7.86
C ILE A 273 -22.92 7.13 -8.99
N GLY A 274 -23.66 6.06 -9.32
CA GLY A 274 -24.79 6.10 -10.25
C GLY A 274 -24.46 5.89 -11.74
N HIS A 275 -23.28 5.41 -12.08
CA HIS A 275 -22.88 5.05 -13.45
C HIS A 275 -23.25 3.59 -13.79
N GLU A 276 -24.55 3.33 -13.88
CA GLU A 276 -25.12 1.99 -14.02
C GLU A 276 -24.70 1.24 -15.30
N TYR A 277 -24.50 1.95 -16.42
CA TYR A 277 -23.97 1.36 -17.65
C TYR A 277 -22.53 0.85 -17.45
N ASP A 278 -21.67 1.66 -16.84
CA ASP A 278 -20.28 1.28 -16.57
C ASP A 278 -20.24 0.12 -15.57
N ARG A 279 -21.08 0.13 -14.53
CA ARG A 279 -21.22 -1.00 -13.59
C ARG A 279 -21.48 -2.31 -14.35
N GLN A 280 -22.52 -2.33 -15.19
CA GLN A 280 -22.88 -3.53 -15.96
C GLN A 280 -21.76 -3.97 -16.90
N LYS A 281 -21.09 -3.01 -17.55
CA LYS A 281 -19.95 -3.31 -18.42
C LYS A 281 -18.82 -4.00 -17.64
N PHE A 282 -18.35 -3.38 -16.56
CA PHE A 282 -17.18 -3.87 -15.84
C PHE A 282 -17.45 -5.19 -15.11
N THR A 283 -18.62 -5.36 -14.49
CA THR A 283 -18.95 -6.64 -13.83
C THR A 283 -19.04 -7.80 -14.83
N ASN A 284 -19.64 -7.58 -16.00
CA ASN A 284 -19.69 -8.60 -17.05
C ASN A 284 -18.28 -9.00 -17.54
N ILE A 285 -17.37 -8.03 -17.66
CA ILE A 285 -15.97 -8.30 -18.05
C ILE A 285 -15.27 -9.08 -16.93
N ALA A 286 -15.34 -8.62 -15.69
CA ALA A 286 -14.69 -9.28 -14.55
C ALA A 286 -15.14 -10.73 -14.39
N HIS A 287 -16.45 -11.00 -14.46
CA HIS A 287 -16.99 -12.35 -14.38
C HIS A 287 -16.62 -13.24 -15.59
N ASN A 288 -16.52 -12.66 -16.79
CA ASN A 288 -15.98 -13.38 -17.94
C ASN A 288 -14.50 -13.72 -17.75
N TYR A 289 -13.72 -12.78 -17.23
CA TYR A 289 -12.28 -12.93 -17.06
C TYR A 289 -11.94 -13.89 -15.94
N ILE A 290 -12.63 -13.86 -14.80
CA ILE A 290 -12.36 -14.82 -13.72
C ILE A 290 -12.61 -16.26 -14.17
N SER A 291 -13.66 -16.48 -14.97
CA SER A 291 -13.96 -17.81 -15.54
C SER A 291 -12.82 -18.32 -16.44
N LYS A 292 -12.29 -17.45 -17.32
CA LYS A 292 -11.15 -17.78 -18.19
C LYS A 292 -9.84 -17.88 -17.42
N TRP A 293 -9.65 -17.04 -16.42
CA TRP A 293 -8.49 -17.08 -15.53
C TRP A 293 -8.42 -18.44 -14.84
N GLU A 294 -9.54 -18.99 -14.36
CA GLU A 294 -9.56 -20.33 -13.77
C GLU A 294 -9.11 -21.41 -14.77
N GLU A 295 -9.54 -21.34 -16.03
CA GLU A 295 -9.11 -22.28 -17.09
C GLU A 295 -7.61 -22.20 -17.40
N LEU A 296 -7.01 -21.00 -17.30
CA LEU A 296 -5.61 -20.74 -17.62
C LEU A 296 -4.67 -20.98 -16.42
N ALA A 297 -5.15 -20.67 -15.23
CA ALA A 297 -4.38 -20.62 -14.00
C ALA A 297 -4.36 -21.95 -13.26
N VAL A 298 -5.51 -22.63 -13.16
CA VAL A 298 -5.66 -23.79 -12.29
C VAL A 298 -5.01 -25.02 -12.92
N ILE A 299 -4.14 -25.65 -12.14
CA ILE A 299 -3.57 -26.96 -12.42
C ILE A 299 -4.36 -27.98 -11.60
N ASP A 300 -5.11 -28.82 -12.30
CA ASP A 300 -5.73 -30.01 -11.71
C ASP A 300 -4.68 -31.11 -11.48
N GLY A 301 -4.86 -31.92 -10.45
CA GLY A 301 -3.98 -33.06 -10.15
C GLY A 301 -4.07 -33.52 -8.70
N ASP A 302 -3.07 -34.27 -8.24
CA ASP A 302 -3.00 -34.78 -6.87
C ASP A 302 -2.99 -33.67 -5.81
N LYS A 303 -2.39 -32.52 -6.15
CA LYS A 303 -2.36 -31.30 -5.35
C LYS A 303 -2.81 -30.12 -6.21
N PRO A 304 -4.12 -29.87 -6.33
CA PRO A 304 -4.64 -28.76 -7.12
C PRO A 304 -4.08 -27.42 -6.61
N HIS A 305 -3.64 -26.57 -7.52
CA HIS A 305 -3.09 -25.25 -7.24
C HIS A 305 -3.15 -24.38 -8.51
N THR A 306 -2.60 -23.18 -8.49
CA THR A 306 -2.43 -22.38 -9.71
C THR A 306 -0.98 -22.30 -10.15
N ASN A 307 -0.77 -22.25 -11.46
CA ASN A 307 0.54 -21.93 -12.03
C ASN A 307 1.00 -20.51 -11.67
N LEU A 308 2.31 -20.28 -11.71
CA LEU A 308 2.90 -18.93 -11.60
C LEU A 308 2.57 -18.11 -12.84
N ALA A 309 2.73 -18.73 -14.01
CA ALA A 309 2.43 -18.15 -15.30
C ALA A 309 1.66 -19.15 -16.16
N TYR A 310 0.69 -18.65 -16.92
CA TYR A 310 -0.17 -19.51 -17.73
C TYR A 310 0.61 -20.44 -18.66
N GLY A 311 0.13 -21.67 -18.77
CA GLY A 311 0.76 -22.71 -19.59
C GLY A 311 1.97 -23.39 -18.95
N ASN A 312 2.45 -22.93 -17.79
CA ASN A 312 3.52 -23.62 -17.04
C ASN A 312 2.95 -24.43 -15.87
N ASN A 313 2.51 -25.66 -16.18
CA ASN A 313 1.87 -26.56 -15.20
C ASN A 313 2.83 -27.14 -14.14
N THR A 314 4.12 -26.79 -14.19
CA THR A 314 5.12 -27.20 -13.18
C THR A 314 5.43 -26.09 -12.17
N SER A 315 4.91 -24.89 -12.42
CA SER A 315 5.17 -23.70 -11.62
C SER A 315 4.06 -23.44 -10.61
N TYR A 316 4.34 -22.62 -9.60
CA TYR A 316 3.37 -22.15 -8.62
C TYR A 316 3.79 -20.79 -8.06
N GLY A 317 2.84 -20.08 -7.44
CA GLY A 317 3.08 -18.82 -6.74
C GLY A 317 2.00 -18.52 -5.71
N LEU A 318 2.30 -17.65 -4.75
CA LEU A 318 1.33 -17.13 -3.79
C LEU A 318 0.31 -16.26 -4.51
N LEU A 319 -0.98 -16.46 -4.18
CA LEU A 319 -2.08 -15.63 -4.69
C LEU A 319 -2.44 -14.53 -3.68
N TYR A 320 -1.46 -13.71 -3.28
CA TYR A 320 -1.69 -12.68 -2.28
C TYR A 320 -2.69 -11.61 -2.73
N ASN A 321 -2.93 -11.46 -4.04
CA ASN A 321 -3.92 -10.51 -4.55
C ASN A 321 -5.38 -10.94 -4.31
N LEU A 322 -5.61 -12.20 -3.89
CA LEU A 322 -6.91 -12.63 -3.33
C LEU A 322 -7.38 -11.76 -2.17
N TYR A 323 -6.43 -11.13 -1.46
CA TYR A 323 -6.73 -10.16 -0.41
C TYR A 323 -7.67 -9.05 -0.90
N GLY A 324 -7.50 -8.54 -2.12
CA GLY A 324 -8.34 -7.46 -2.67
C GLY A 324 -9.81 -7.85 -2.80
N ASP A 325 -10.09 -9.07 -3.27
CA ASP A 325 -11.46 -9.61 -3.39
C ASP A 325 -12.14 -9.72 -2.01
N ARG A 326 -11.40 -10.21 -0.99
CA ARG A 326 -11.90 -10.31 0.38
C ARG A 326 -12.09 -8.96 1.05
N LEU A 327 -11.10 -8.07 0.93
CA LEU A 327 -11.11 -6.75 1.54
C LEU A 327 -12.36 -5.97 1.11
N LEU A 328 -12.64 -5.99 -0.19
CA LEU A 328 -13.72 -5.22 -0.80
C LEU A 328 -15.08 -5.95 -0.75
N GLY A 329 -15.09 -7.22 -0.36
CA GLY A 329 -16.30 -8.04 -0.29
C GLY A 329 -16.93 -8.31 -1.66
N LEU A 330 -16.13 -8.41 -2.72
CA LEU A 330 -16.62 -8.54 -4.10
C LEU A 330 -17.26 -9.91 -4.35
N ASN A 331 -16.74 -10.96 -3.71
CA ASN A 331 -17.13 -12.35 -3.94
C ASN A 331 -17.02 -12.75 -5.43
N LEU A 332 -16.04 -12.18 -6.13
CA LEU A 332 -15.77 -12.47 -7.54
C LEU A 332 -15.04 -13.80 -7.68
N VAL A 333 -14.03 -14.01 -6.85
CA VAL A 333 -13.20 -15.21 -6.91
C VAL A 333 -13.91 -16.37 -6.21
N PRO A 334 -14.11 -17.52 -6.88
CA PRO A 334 -14.80 -18.65 -6.27
C PRO A 334 -14.08 -19.17 -5.01
N GLN A 335 -14.85 -19.55 -3.99
CA GLN A 335 -14.32 -20.10 -2.73
C GLN A 335 -13.34 -21.26 -2.94
N ARG A 336 -13.57 -22.11 -3.96
CA ARG A 336 -12.67 -23.22 -4.28
C ARG A 336 -11.22 -22.78 -4.51
N ILE A 337 -10.99 -21.57 -5.03
CA ILE A 337 -9.63 -21.06 -5.30
C ILE A 337 -8.89 -20.80 -3.99
N TYR A 338 -9.57 -20.24 -2.99
CA TYR A 338 -9.02 -20.09 -1.64
C TYR A 338 -8.71 -21.46 -1.02
N ASP A 339 -9.62 -22.42 -1.19
CA ASP A 339 -9.49 -23.76 -0.61
C ASP A 339 -8.31 -24.54 -1.23
N ILE A 340 -8.17 -24.55 -2.57
CA ILE A 340 -7.05 -25.25 -3.22
C ILE A 340 -5.70 -24.64 -2.82
N GLN A 341 -5.60 -23.31 -2.75
CA GLN A 341 -4.35 -22.64 -2.36
C GLN A 341 -4.01 -22.89 -0.89
N SER A 342 -4.99 -22.78 0.00
CA SER A 342 -4.81 -23.05 1.43
C SER A 342 -4.36 -24.49 1.69
N ASN A 343 -4.84 -25.45 0.89
CA ASN A 343 -4.41 -26.84 0.96
C ASN A 343 -3.03 -27.06 0.33
N PHE A 344 -2.67 -26.28 -0.69
CA PHE A 344 -1.40 -26.42 -1.41
C PHE A 344 -0.20 -25.85 -0.64
N TYR A 345 -0.30 -24.66 -0.05
CA TYR A 345 0.84 -23.97 0.59
C TYR A 345 1.55 -24.77 1.69
N PRO A 346 0.85 -25.48 2.60
CA PRO A 346 1.51 -26.34 3.59
C PRO A 346 2.36 -27.46 2.97
N THR A 347 2.13 -27.80 1.69
CA THR A 347 2.86 -28.86 1.01
C THR A 347 4.19 -28.41 0.38
N ILE A 348 4.41 -27.10 0.29
CA ILE A 348 5.65 -26.49 -0.25
C ILE A 348 6.45 -25.73 0.81
N ILE A 349 5.85 -25.45 1.97
CA ILE A 349 6.42 -24.63 3.05
C ILE A 349 7.84 -25.06 3.43
N GLN A 350 8.71 -24.07 3.61
CA GLN A 350 10.10 -24.22 4.03
C GLN A 350 10.28 -23.69 5.47
N PRO A 351 11.45 -23.85 6.11
CA PRO A 351 11.67 -23.41 7.48
C PRO A 351 11.33 -21.93 7.76
N PHE A 352 11.33 -21.08 6.73
CA PHE A 352 11.06 -19.63 6.83
C PHE A 352 9.74 -19.20 6.17
N GLY A 353 8.84 -20.14 5.89
CA GLY A 353 7.54 -19.86 5.27
C GLY A 353 7.37 -20.44 3.87
N ALA A 354 6.25 -20.12 3.25
CA ALA A 354 5.96 -20.53 1.89
C ALA A 354 6.77 -19.67 0.91
N GLN A 355 7.33 -20.28 -0.12
CA GLN A 355 8.00 -19.53 -1.18
C GLN A 355 7.00 -18.61 -1.86
N LEU A 356 7.46 -17.43 -2.24
CA LEU A 356 6.69 -16.48 -3.02
C LEU A 356 6.25 -17.11 -4.36
N ASP A 357 7.18 -17.75 -5.04
CA ASP A 357 6.91 -18.54 -6.23
C ASP A 357 8.01 -19.58 -6.51
N SER A 358 7.79 -20.38 -7.55
CA SER A 358 8.68 -21.48 -7.95
C SER A 358 10.01 -21.09 -8.61
N ARG A 359 10.33 -19.79 -8.81
CA ARG A 359 11.58 -19.34 -9.43
C ARG A 359 12.78 -19.48 -8.50
N ASN A 360 12.58 -19.27 -7.19
CA ASN A 360 13.63 -19.40 -6.16
C ASN A 360 13.03 -19.69 -4.78
N LEU A 361 13.87 -19.67 -3.73
CA LEU A 361 13.47 -19.97 -2.35
C LEU A 361 13.10 -18.72 -1.54
N ALA A 362 12.94 -17.55 -2.17
CA ALA A 362 12.53 -16.33 -1.47
C ALA A 362 11.10 -16.47 -0.92
N THR A 363 10.87 -15.91 0.25
CA THR A 363 9.57 -15.87 0.94
C THR A 363 9.15 -14.41 1.09
N LYS A 364 7.83 -14.16 1.00
CA LYS A 364 7.22 -12.86 1.28
C LYS A 364 6.22 -13.05 2.42
N TYR A 365 6.42 -12.35 3.53
CA TYR A 365 5.44 -12.37 4.62
C TYR A 365 4.28 -11.45 4.23
N VAL A 366 3.14 -12.05 3.91
CA VAL A 366 1.87 -11.34 3.73
C VAL A 366 1.14 -11.44 5.07
N SER A 367 1.19 -10.37 5.87
CA SER A 367 0.64 -10.34 7.24
C SER A 367 -0.84 -10.06 7.29
#